data_AF-A0A0D5ZE80-F1
#
_entry.id   AF-A0A0D5ZE80-F1
#
_cell.length_a   1.000
_cell.length_b   1.000
_cell.length_c   1.000
_cell.angle_alpha   90.00
_cell.angle_beta   90.00
_cell.angle_gamma   90.00
#
_symmetry.space_group_name_H-M   'P 1'
#
loop_
_entity.id
_entity.type
_entity.pdbx_description
1 polymer ?
#
loop_
_entity_poly.entity_id
_entity_poly.type
_entity_poly.pdbx_seq_one_letter_code
_entity_poly.pdbx_strand_id
1 'polypeptide(L)'
;MIQTVSDICQVLKMTEDLESIAEKILSSLDIRPFPDGYIEDGGKLAEFDLPKGDEVMMYRELEGVFVMFGYERIFFKDPYEAKYVYYCAKRGMSRIRMPETKPLKRIIKEFQADVENLRAQLEKEAAMFSLNDDERSRLVEICAGKLGYDGIMDI
;
A
#
# COMPACT_ATOMS: atom_id res chain seq x y z
N MET A 1 -41.68 -6.16 21.34
CA MET A 1 -41.11 -5.79 22.65
C MET A 1 -39.62 -5.62 22.43
N ILE A 2 -39.16 -4.37 22.54
CA ILE A 2 -37.76 -3.88 22.51
C ILE A 2 -36.91 -4.39 21.33
N GLN A 3 -36.96 -3.67 20.19
CA GLN A 3 -35.76 -3.58 19.32
C GLN A 3 -34.76 -2.73 20.11
N THR A 4 -33.70 -3.35 20.62
CA THR A 4 -32.66 -2.60 21.31
C THR A 4 -31.88 -1.76 20.29
N VAL A 5 -31.22 -0.68 20.73
CA VAL A 5 -30.31 0.11 19.86
C VAL A 5 -29.24 -0.81 19.26
N SER A 6 -28.84 -1.86 19.99
CA SER A 6 -27.95 -2.91 19.50
C SER A 6 -28.52 -3.63 18.29
N ASP A 7 -29.78 -4.07 18.33
CA ASP A 7 -30.42 -4.76 17.20
C ASP A 7 -30.58 -3.85 15.97
N ILE A 8 -30.85 -2.55 16.18
CA ILE A 8 -30.94 -1.56 15.10
C ILE A 8 -29.57 -1.29 14.48
N CYS A 9 -28.51 -1.16 15.30
CA CYS A 9 -27.13 -1.06 14.81
C CYS A 9 -26.70 -2.33 14.06
N GLN A 10 -27.15 -3.50 14.48
CA GLN A 10 -26.84 -4.78 13.84
C GLN A 10 -27.55 -4.91 12.48
N VAL A 11 -28.80 -4.46 12.37
CA VAL A 11 -29.56 -4.42 11.11
C VAL A 11 -29.04 -3.34 10.15
N LEU A 12 -28.60 -2.18 10.64
CA LEU A 12 -27.96 -1.14 9.81
C LEU A 12 -26.57 -1.58 9.31
N LYS A 13 -25.83 -2.35 10.11
CA LYS A 13 -24.57 -3.02 9.69
C LYS A 13 -24.79 -4.05 8.58
N MET A 14 -26.00 -4.64 8.45
CA MET A 14 -26.31 -5.65 7.44
C MET A 14 -26.58 -5.10 6.03
N THR A 15 -26.61 -3.79 5.84
CA THR A 15 -26.96 -3.17 4.53
C THR A 15 -25.82 -2.49 3.81
N GLU A 16 -24.68 -2.26 4.46
CA GLU A 16 -23.51 -1.69 3.79
C GLU A 16 -22.62 -2.82 3.28
N ASP A 17 -22.32 -2.77 1.98
CA ASP A 17 -21.38 -3.68 1.38
C ASP A 17 -19.94 -3.38 1.88
N LEU A 18 -19.05 -4.36 1.77
CA LEU A 18 -17.68 -4.26 2.28
C LEU A 18 -16.87 -3.13 1.62
N GLU A 19 -17.19 -2.71 0.40
CA GLU A 19 -16.51 -1.59 -0.27
C GLU A 19 -16.83 -0.27 0.43
N SER A 20 -18.11 -0.06 0.73
CA SER A 20 -18.59 1.13 1.45
C SER A 20 -17.96 1.22 2.85
N ILE A 21 -17.81 0.08 3.54
CA ILE A 21 -17.14 0.02 4.85
C ILE A 21 -15.65 0.31 4.71
N ALA A 22 -14.98 -0.28 3.71
CA ALA A 22 -13.57 -0.03 3.44
C ALA A 22 -13.29 1.46 3.17
N GLU A 23 -14.16 2.14 2.41
CA GLU A 23 -14.04 3.59 2.17
C GLU A 23 -14.14 4.41 3.45
N LYS A 24 -15.05 4.05 4.35
CA LYS A 24 -15.16 4.69 5.67
C LYS A 24 -13.91 4.50 6.50
N ILE A 25 -13.37 3.29 6.56
CA ILE A 25 -12.11 2.99 7.26
C ILE A 25 -10.98 3.83 6.67
N LEU A 26 -10.80 3.82 5.35
CA LEU A 26 -9.73 4.58 4.72
C LEU A 26 -9.86 6.09 4.94
N SER A 27 -11.09 6.62 4.97
CA SER A 27 -11.34 8.04 5.21
C SER A 27 -11.02 8.51 6.64
N SER A 28 -10.97 7.59 7.61
CA SER A 28 -10.64 7.92 9.01
C SER A 28 -9.14 7.88 9.30
N LEU A 29 -8.32 7.37 8.37
CA LEU A 29 -6.89 7.18 8.55
C LEU A 29 -6.09 8.28 7.85
N ASP A 30 -5.03 8.75 8.52
CA ASP A 30 -4.05 9.67 7.93
C ASP A 30 -2.98 8.87 7.18
N ILE A 31 -3.20 8.63 5.89
CA ILE A 31 -2.33 7.82 5.05
C ILE A 31 -1.44 8.73 4.21
N ARG A 32 -0.14 8.76 4.53
CA ARG A 32 0.85 9.50 3.75
C ARG A 32 1.01 8.88 2.36
N PRO A 33 0.84 9.65 1.26
CA PRO A 33 0.94 9.10 -0.09
C PRO A 33 2.39 8.81 -0.46
N PHE A 34 2.69 7.58 -0.89
CA PHE A 34 3.98 7.25 -1.48
C PHE A 34 4.06 7.69 -2.96
N PRO A 35 5.24 7.95 -3.53
CA PRO A 35 6.44 8.37 -2.83
C PRO A 35 6.38 9.85 -2.41
N ASP A 36 5.48 10.65 -2.99
CA ASP A 36 5.50 12.12 -2.90
C ASP A 36 5.49 12.64 -1.45
N GLY A 37 4.71 12.04 -0.56
CA GLY A 37 4.64 12.42 0.85
C GLY A 37 5.91 12.12 1.66
N TYR A 38 6.89 11.43 1.07
CA TYR A 38 8.18 11.10 1.69
C TYR A 38 9.37 11.86 1.05
N ILE A 39 9.13 12.53 -0.07
CA ILE A 39 10.16 13.31 -0.77
C ILE A 39 10.25 14.69 -0.10
N GLU A 40 11.46 15.10 0.28
CA GLU A 40 11.69 16.46 0.79
C GLU A 40 11.74 17.47 -0.36
N ASP A 41 11.21 18.66 -0.08
CA ASP A 41 11.21 19.78 -1.03
C ASP A 41 12.65 20.24 -1.36
N GLY A 42 12.86 20.62 -2.63
CA GLY A 42 14.10 21.23 -3.10
C GLY A 42 15.22 20.24 -3.47
N GLY A 43 14.99 18.93 -3.36
CA GLY A 43 15.92 17.91 -3.85
C GLY A 43 15.95 17.79 -5.38
N LYS A 44 17.08 17.34 -5.93
CA LYS A 44 17.14 16.94 -7.36
C LYS A 44 16.39 15.63 -7.55
N LEU A 45 15.46 15.64 -8.51
CA LEU A 45 14.66 14.49 -8.89
C LEU A 45 14.99 14.10 -10.33
N ALA A 46 15.27 12.81 -10.54
CA ALA A 46 15.34 12.22 -11.86
C ALA A 46 13.97 11.63 -12.22
N GLU A 47 13.52 11.87 -13.44
CA GLU A 47 12.32 11.25 -13.97
C GLU A 47 12.65 9.92 -14.64
N PHE A 48 11.80 8.93 -14.39
CA PHE A 48 11.97 7.58 -14.92
C PHE A 48 10.62 7.08 -15.45
N ASP A 49 10.58 6.67 -16.71
CA ASP A 49 9.45 5.92 -17.24
C ASP A 49 9.62 4.45 -16.86
N LEU A 50 8.54 3.86 -16.36
CA LEU A 50 8.52 2.46 -15.98
C LEU A 50 8.00 1.61 -17.15
N PRO A 51 8.62 0.45 -17.42
CA PRO A 51 8.12 -0.51 -18.39
C PRO A 51 6.67 -0.91 -18.10
N LYS A 52 5.96 -1.28 -19.16
CA LYS A 52 4.61 -1.83 -19.03
C LYS A 52 4.69 -3.31 -18.71
N GLY A 53 3.92 -3.74 -17.71
CA GLY A 53 3.77 -5.15 -17.39
C GLY A 53 2.66 -5.34 -16.37
N ASP A 54 1.88 -6.41 -16.53
CA ASP A 54 0.77 -6.74 -15.63
C ASP A 54 1.28 -7.30 -14.30
N GLU A 55 2.51 -7.82 -14.28
CA GLU A 55 3.15 -8.37 -13.09
C GLU A 55 4.49 -7.68 -12.81
N VAL A 56 4.64 -7.24 -11.57
CA VAL A 56 5.85 -6.61 -11.05
C VAL A 56 6.45 -7.47 -9.95
N MET A 57 7.71 -7.87 -10.12
CA MET A 57 8.43 -8.72 -9.16
C MET A 57 9.80 -8.12 -8.86
N MET A 58 10.35 -8.40 -7.67
CA MET A 58 11.68 -7.95 -7.27
C MET A 58 12.49 -9.13 -6.76
N TYR A 59 13.71 -9.26 -7.27
CA TYR A 59 14.61 -10.36 -6.93
C TYR A 59 16.00 -9.83 -6.57
N ARG A 60 16.66 -10.54 -5.66
CA ARG A 60 18.03 -10.26 -5.24
C ARG A 60 18.96 -11.29 -5.86
N GLU A 61 20.01 -10.81 -6.51
CA GLU A 61 21.12 -11.61 -7.04
C GLU A 61 22.44 -11.22 -6.35
N LEU A 62 23.51 -11.94 -6.67
CA LEU A 62 24.85 -11.68 -6.15
C LEU A 62 25.35 -10.27 -6.51
N GLU A 63 25.03 -9.79 -7.71
CA GLU A 63 25.55 -8.52 -8.24
C GLU A 63 24.66 -7.31 -7.90
N GLY A 64 23.41 -7.53 -7.49
CA GLY A 64 22.47 -6.44 -7.22
C GLY A 64 21.03 -6.90 -7.05
N VAL A 65 20.10 -5.99 -7.30
CA VAL A 65 18.66 -6.25 -7.23
C VAL A 65 18.05 -5.86 -8.56
N PHE A 66 17.14 -6.67 -9.08
CA PHE A 66 16.39 -6.31 -10.29
C PHE A 66 14.89 -6.30 -10.04
N VAL A 67 14.22 -5.40 -10.73
CA VAL A 67 12.76 -5.30 -10.78
C VAL A 67 12.32 -5.76 -12.15
N MET A 68 11.44 -6.76 -12.19
CA MET A 68 10.82 -7.27 -13.41
C MET A 68 9.46 -6.64 -13.62
N PHE A 69 9.17 -6.33 -14.88
CA PHE A 69 7.90 -5.84 -15.40
C PHE A 69 7.50 -6.76 -16.56
N GLY A 70 6.71 -7.81 -16.27
CA GLY A 70 6.51 -8.91 -17.21
C GLY A 70 7.84 -9.56 -17.61
N TYR A 71 8.27 -9.36 -18.86
CA TYR A 71 9.53 -9.89 -19.40
C TYR A 71 10.69 -8.89 -19.38
N GLU A 72 10.43 -7.61 -19.08
CA GLU A 72 11.46 -6.59 -18.99
C GLU A 72 12.06 -6.55 -17.59
N ARG A 73 13.36 -6.28 -17.49
CA ARG A 73 14.07 -6.19 -16.22
C ARG A 73 14.91 -4.92 -16.14
N ILE A 74 14.86 -4.25 -14.99
CA ILE A 74 15.73 -3.13 -14.66
C ILE A 74 16.62 -3.54 -13.50
N PHE A 75 17.93 -3.39 -13.69
CA PHE A 75 18.93 -3.74 -12.70
C PHE A 75 19.37 -2.51 -11.90
N PHE A 76 19.48 -2.69 -10.58
CA PHE A 76 19.92 -1.67 -9.63
C PHE A 76 21.06 -2.22 -8.77
N LYS A 77 22.07 -1.37 -8.56
CA LYS A 77 23.16 -1.67 -7.61
C LYS A 77 22.73 -1.40 -6.17
N ASP A 78 21.90 -0.37 -5.96
CA ASP A 78 21.36 -0.05 -4.63
C ASP A 78 20.01 -0.75 -4.42
N PRO A 79 19.85 -1.60 -3.39
CA PRO A 79 18.56 -2.21 -3.06
C PRO A 79 17.46 -1.19 -2.72
N TYR A 80 17.79 0.02 -2.25
CA TYR A 80 16.79 1.04 -1.96
C TYR A 80 16.23 1.69 -3.22
N GLU A 81 17.03 1.82 -4.28
CA GLU A 81 16.54 2.22 -5.61
C GLU A 81 15.57 1.17 -6.16
N ALA A 82 15.95 -0.11 -6.12
CA ALA A 82 15.10 -1.19 -6.56
C ALA A 82 13.76 -1.22 -5.81
N LYS A 83 13.79 -1.11 -4.48
CA LYS A 83 12.57 -1.06 -3.66
C LYS A 83 11.69 0.15 -4.00
N TYR A 84 12.29 1.31 -4.22
CA TYR A 84 11.55 2.51 -4.60
C TYR A 84 10.80 2.31 -5.91
N VAL A 85 11.50 1.82 -6.93
CA VAL A 85 10.91 1.51 -8.24
C VAL A 85 9.83 0.44 -8.12
N TYR A 86 10.11 -0.63 -7.37
CA TYR A 86 9.17 -1.72 -7.11
C TYR A 86 7.86 -1.23 -6.46
N TYR A 87 7.95 -0.42 -5.39
CA TYR A 87 6.75 0.08 -4.70
C TYR A 87 5.96 1.08 -5.55
N CYS A 88 6.62 1.95 -6.32
CA CYS A 88 5.91 2.82 -7.27
C CYS A 88 5.19 2.00 -8.34
N ALA A 89 5.85 0.98 -8.89
CA ALA A 89 5.30 0.10 -9.91
C ALA A 89 4.10 -0.70 -9.40
N LYS A 90 4.18 -1.28 -8.19
CA LYS A 90 3.06 -1.99 -7.54
C LYS A 90 1.83 -1.11 -7.35
N ARG A 91 2.01 0.21 -7.27
CA ARG A 91 0.93 1.19 -7.17
C ARG A 91 0.44 1.71 -8.53
N GLY A 92 0.80 1.04 -9.62
CA GLY A 92 0.33 1.35 -10.96
C GLY A 92 0.95 2.59 -11.59
N MET A 93 2.06 3.10 -11.04
CA MET A 93 2.74 4.27 -11.64
C MET A 93 3.46 3.86 -12.93
N SER A 94 3.25 4.61 -14.00
CA SER A 94 3.98 4.45 -15.27
C SER A 94 5.18 5.39 -15.40
N ARG A 95 5.24 6.43 -14.57
CA ARG A 95 6.34 7.40 -14.50
C ARG A 95 6.55 7.82 -13.06
N ILE A 96 7.82 7.92 -12.66
CA ILE A 96 8.21 8.21 -11.28
C ILE A 96 9.21 9.36 -11.24
N ARG A 97 9.25 10.06 -10.09
CA ARG A 97 10.24 11.09 -9.77
C ARG A 97 11.11 10.59 -8.63
N MET A 98 12.28 10.05 -8.95
CA MET A 98 13.17 9.44 -7.97
C MET A 98 14.24 10.44 -7.50
N PRO A 99 14.44 10.64 -6.20
CA PRO A 99 15.55 11.44 -5.69
C PRO A 99 16.92 10.89 -6.09
N GLU A 100 17.82 11.78 -6.56
CA GLU A 100 19.12 11.35 -7.13
C GLU A 100 20.13 10.81 -6.11
N THR A 101 20.09 11.22 -4.82
CA THR A 101 21.14 10.78 -3.85
C THR A 101 20.68 10.74 -2.41
N LYS A 102 20.77 9.58 -1.75
CA LYS A 102 20.72 9.32 -0.28
C LYS A 102 19.40 9.42 0.51
N PRO A 103 18.26 10.07 0.14
CA PRO A 103 17.05 9.97 0.94
C PRO A 103 16.34 8.64 0.71
N LEU A 104 16.65 7.88 -0.36
CA LEU A 104 15.94 6.64 -0.68
C LEU A 104 15.93 5.63 0.46
N LYS A 105 17.05 5.44 1.16
CA LYS A 105 17.09 4.58 2.35
C LYS A 105 16.14 5.05 3.45
N ARG A 106 16.06 6.36 3.70
CA ARG A 106 15.15 6.95 4.68
C ARG A 106 13.70 6.78 4.23
N ILE A 107 13.39 7.23 3.01
CA ILE A 107 12.08 7.14 2.37
C ILE A 107 11.52 5.71 2.46
N ILE A 108 12.32 4.73 2.06
CA ILE A 108 11.92 3.33 2.07
C ILE A 108 11.70 2.82 3.50
N LYS A 109 12.54 3.20 4.46
CA LYS A 109 12.36 2.79 5.85
C LYS A 109 11.12 3.40 6.49
N GLU A 110 10.88 4.69 6.27
CA GLU A 110 9.70 5.40 6.75
C GLU A 110 8.44 4.83 6.13
N PHE A 111 8.43 4.63 4.81
CA PHE A 111 7.32 3.99 4.12
C PHE A 111 7.03 2.59 4.65
N GLN A 112 8.05 1.75 4.84
CA GLN A 112 7.88 0.40 5.39
C GLN A 112 7.30 0.43 6.82
N ALA A 113 7.77 1.35 7.67
CA ALA A 113 7.21 1.52 9.01
C ALA A 113 5.75 2.01 8.97
N ASP A 114 5.42 2.92 8.07
CA ASP A 114 4.05 3.41 7.88
C ASP A 114 3.13 2.30 7.37
N VAL A 115 3.59 1.44 6.45
CA VAL A 115 2.84 0.27 5.98
C VAL A 115 2.57 -0.72 7.12
N GLU A 116 3.57 -1.00 7.96
CA GLU A 116 3.40 -1.89 9.12
C GLU A 116 2.39 -1.31 10.14
N ASN A 117 2.50 -0.02 10.44
CA ASN A 117 1.55 0.69 11.29
C ASN A 117 0.14 0.71 10.69
N LEU A 118 0.03 0.97 9.38
CA LEU A 118 -1.23 1.02 8.67
C LEU A 118 -1.93 -0.33 8.69
N ARG A 119 -1.20 -1.44 8.52
CA ARG A 119 -1.78 -2.78 8.66
C ARG A 119 -2.43 -2.98 10.02
N ALA A 120 -1.71 -2.61 11.10
CA ALA A 120 -2.25 -2.73 12.46
C ALA A 120 -3.47 -1.84 12.69
N GLN A 121 -3.49 -0.64 12.09
CA GLN A 121 -4.66 0.26 12.12
C GLN A 121 -5.84 -0.32 11.34
N LEU A 122 -5.62 -0.85 10.13
CA LEU A 122 -6.66 -1.47 9.32
C LEU A 122 -7.29 -2.66 10.04
N GLU A 123 -6.50 -3.55 10.65
CA GLU A 123 -7.02 -4.66 11.47
C GLU A 123 -7.90 -4.18 12.62
N LYS A 124 -7.45 -3.14 13.34
CA LYS A 124 -8.18 -2.57 14.46
C LYS A 124 -9.50 -1.92 14.01
N GLU A 125 -9.47 -1.14 12.94
CA GLU A 125 -10.65 -0.47 12.41
C GLU A 125 -11.63 -1.49 11.83
N ALA A 126 -11.15 -2.45 11.03
CA ALA A 126 -11.97 -3.52 10.44
C ALA A 126 -12.69 -4.36 11.51
N ALA A 127 -12.03 -4.63 12.65
CA ALA A 127 -12.64 -5.34 13.78
C ALA A 127 -13.90 -4.65 14.35
N MET A 128 -14.07 -3.33 14.16
CA MET A 128 -15.27 -2.61 14.59
C MET A 128 -16.47 -2.85 13.67
N PHE A 129 -16.21 -3.25 12.43
CA PHE A 129 -17.22 -3.43 11.37
C PHE A 129 -17.47 -4.91 11.02
N SER A 130 -16.50 -5.80 11.24
CA SER A 130 -16.61 -7.24 10.96
C SER A 130 -17.36 -8.02 12.04
N LEU A 131 -18.06 -9.09 11.66
CA LEU A 131 -18.69 -10.04 12.59
C LEU A 131 -17.80 -11.26 12.90
N ASN A 132 -16.84 -11.56 12.02
CA ASN A 132 -15.94 -12.70 12.13
C ASN A 132 -14.57 -12.39 11.50
N ASP A 133 -13.61 -13.30 11.69
CA ASP A 133 -12.25 -13.14 11.18
C ASP A 133 -12.18 -13.11 9.64
N ASP A 134 -12.99 -13.91 8.94
CA ASP A 134 -13.00 -13.95 7.47
C ASP A 134 -13.45 -12.62 6.86
N GLU A 135 -14.50 -12.01 7.41
CA GLU A 135 -14.95 -10.66 7.02
C GLU A 135 -13.90 -9.60 7.34
N ARG A 136 -13.21 -9.72 8.48
CA ARG A 136 -12.15 -8.78 8.87
C ARG A 136 -10.99 -8.84 7.88
N SER A 137 -10.49 -10.04 7.58
CA SER A 137 -9.43 -10.26 6.59
C SER A 137 -9.83 -9.70 5.23
N ARG A 138 -11.06 -9.96 4.79
CA ARG A 138 -11.55 -9.44 3.51
C ARG A 138 -11.65 -7.91 3.47
N LEU A 139 -12.05 -7.26 4.56
CA LEU A 139 -12.04 -5.79 4.66
C LEU A 139 -10.62 -5.23 4.56
N VAL A 140 -9.65 -5.86 5.24
CA VAL A 140 -8.24 -5.45 5.17
C VAL A 140 -7.71 -5.60 3.75
N GLU A 141 -8.01 -6.71 3.07
CA GLU A 141 -7.64 -6.93 1.66
C GLU A 141 -8.24 -5.86 0.73
N ILE A 142 -9.53 -5.53 0.87
CA ILE A 142 -10.18 -4.47 0.07
C ILE A 142 -9.52 -3.12 0.32
N CYS A 143 -9.28 -2.77 1.59
CA CYS A 143 -8.59 -1.53 1.96
C CYS A 143 -7.18 -1.46 1.33
N ALA A 144 -6.40 -2.52 1.44
CA ALA A 144 -5.06 -2.57 0.87
C ALA A 144 -5.08 -2.52 -0.67
N GLY A 145 -6.02 -3.21 -1.32
CA GLY A 145 -6.20 -3.15 -2.77
C GLY A 145 -6.51 -1.73 -3.26
N LYS A 146 -7.41 -1.00 -2.57
CA LYS A 146 -7.72 0.41 -2.88
C LYS A 146 -6.49 1.33 -2.74
N LEU A 147 -5.53 0.99 -1.88
CA LEU A 147 -4.28 1.75 -1.70
C LEU A 147 -3.15 1.32 -2.66
N GLY A 148 -3.33 0.20 -3.37
CA GLY A 148 -2.29 -0.46 -4.18
C GLY A 148 -1.21 -1.14 -3.33
N TYR A 149 -1.58 -1.64 -2.14
CA TYR A 149 -0.68 -2.25 -1.15
C TYR A 149 -0.86 -3.77 -1.00
N ASP A 150 -1.77 -4.38 -1.75
CA ASP A 150 -2.01 -5.83 -1.81
C ASP A 150 -0.75 -6.66 -2.10
N GLY A 151 0.17 -6.15 -2.94
CA GLY A 151 1.47 -6.79 -3.21
C GLY A 151 2.64 -6.26 -2.36
N ILE A 152 2.36 -5.46 -1.33
CA ILE A 152 3.34 -4.78 -0.47
C ILE A 152 3.17 -5.19 0.99
N MET A 153 1.93 -5.26 1.46
CA MET A 153 1.57 -5.85 2.74
C MET A 153 1.52 -7.37 2.56
N ASP A 154 2.18 -8.12 3.44
CA ASP A 154 2.01 -9.58 3.54
C ASP A 154 0.65 -9.87 4.22
N ILE A 155 -0.46 -9.65 3.51
CA ILE A 155 -1.83 -9.83 4.00
C ILE A 155 -2.18 -11.32 4.04
#